data_AF-A0A7J7DMY1-F1
#
_entry.id   AF-A0A7J7DMY1-F1
#
_cell.length_a   1.000
_cell.length_b   1.000
_cell.length_c   1.000
_cell.angle_alpha   90.00
_cell.angle_beta   90.00
_cell.angle_gamma   90.00
#
_symmetry.space_group_name_H-M   'P 1'
#
loop_
_entity.id
_entity.type
_entity.pdbx_description
1 polymer ?
#
loop_
_entity_poly.entity_id
_entity_poly.type
_entity_poly.pdbx_seq_one_letter_code
_entity_poly.pdbx_strand_id
1 'polypeptide(L)'
;MGLQLLWSLGLACLDVYALRGKRDLQSPVLVSLFVVGDWVTSILSLAAACSSAGVAVLYAKDLHVCGKQLHLSCSRFDISILLAFTTWVLIAISSHVMFWILASV
;
A
#
# COMPACT_ATOMS: atom_id res chain seq x y z
N MET A 1 -4.10 -0.75 7.51
CA MET A 1 -2.76 -1.10 6.98
C MET A 1 -2.33 -2.55 7.28
N GLY A 2 -2.88 -3.25 8.29
CA GLY A 2 -2.54 -4.66 8.53
C GLY A 2 -2.88 -5.60 7.37
N LEU A 3 -4.00 -5.36 6.66
CA LEU A 3 -4.37 -6.13 5.47
C LEU A 3 -3.36 -5.96 4.33
N GLN A 4 -2.82 -4.75 4.14
CA GLN A 4 -1.74 -4.47 3.17
C GLN A 4 -0.49 -5.31 3.47
N LEU A 5 -0.12 -5.42 4.75
CA LEU A 5 1.03 -6.22 5.18
C LEU A 5 0.78 -7.72 4.99
N LEU A 6 -0.40 -8.22 5.37
CA LEU A 6 -0.78 -9.61 5.15
C LEU A 6 -0.81 -9.97 3.66
N TRP A 7 -1.34 -9.07 2.83
CA TRP A 7 -1.39 -9.24 1.38
C TRP A 7 0.01 -9.28 0.77
N SER A 8 0.87 -8.31 1.12
CA SER A 8 2.25 -8.25 0.64
C SER A 8 3.10 -9.43 1.13
N LEU A 9 2.89 -9.89 2.36
CA LEU A 9 3.53 -11.09 2.90
C LEU A 9 3.06 -12.36 2.17
N GLY A 10 1.76 -12.46 1.87
CA GLY A 10 1.20 -13.57 1.09
C GLY A 10 1.79 -13.65 -0.31
N LEU A 11 1.87 -12.51 -1.00
CA LEU A 11 2.55 -12.35 -2.28
C LEU A 11 4.02 -12.80 -2.21
N ALA A 12 4.78 -12.30 -1.23
CA ALA A 12 6.18 -12.66 -1.06
C ALA A 12 6.38 -14.16 -0.80
N CYS A 13 5.54 -14.78 0.04
CA CYS A 13 5.57 -16.21 0.27
C CYS A 13 5.25 -17.01 -1.00
N LEU A 14 4.28 -16.57 -1.80
CA LEU A 14 3.92 -17.24 -3.04
C LEU A 14 5.05 -17.15 -4.08
N ASP A 15 5.71 -16.00 -4.18
CA ASP A 15 6.84 -15.78 -5.08
C ASP A 15 8.03 -16.69 -4.71
N VAL A 16 8.37 -16.77 -3.41
CA VAL A 16 9.39 -17.71 -2.91
C VAL A 16 8.99 -19.17 -3.19
N TYR A 17 7.71 -19.51 -3.05
CA TYR A 17 7.21 -20.85 -3.35
C TYR A 17 7.33 -21.18 -4.85
N ALA A 18 7.02 -20.22 -5.73
CA ALA A 18 7.16 -20.35 -7.17
C ALA A 18 8.63 -20.55 -7.60
N LEU A 19 9.54 -19.73 -7.04
CA LEU A 19 10.98 -19.84 -7.27
C LEU A 19 11.54 -21.19 -6.78
N ARG A 20 11.11 -21.65 -5.60
CA ARG A 20 11.47 -22.97 -5.05
C ARG A 20 10.98 -24.13 -5.92
N GLY A 21 9.79 -24.00 -6.48
CA GLY A 21 9.16 -25.05 -7.30
C GLY A 21 9.64 -25.11 -8.75
N LYS A 22 10.41 -24.12 -9.24
CA LYS A 22 10.71 -23.90 -10.67
C LYS A 22 9.49 -24.13 -11.57
N ARG A 23 8.30 -23.80 -11.06
CA ARG A 23 7.06 -23.92 -11.81
C ARG A 23 6.78 -22.57 -12.43
N ASP A 24 6.60 -22.59 -13.73
CA ASP A 24 6.21 -21.43 -14.51
C ASP A 24 4.83 -20.96 -14.02
N LEU A 25 4.81 -19.86 -13.27
CA LEU A 25 3.62 -19.28 -12.67
C LEU A 25 2.82 -18.45 -13.68
N GLN A 26 2.99 -18.74 -14.97
CA GLN A 26 2.32 -18.10 -16.10
C GLN A 26 0.87 -18.60 -16.26
N SER A 27 0.23 -19.03 -15.17
CA SER A 27 -1.19 -19.30 -15.17
C SER A 27 -1.93 -17.95 -15.20
N PRO A 28 -2.64 -17.60 -16.29
CA PRO A 28 -3.24 -16.27 -16.46
C PRO A 28 -4.29 -15.95 -15.37
N VAL A 29 -4.86 -16.99 -14.76
CA VAL A 29 -5.81 -16.87 -13.63
C VAL A 29 -5.15 -16.28 -12.39
N LEU A 30 -3.93 -16.70 -12.06
CA LEU A 30 -3.21 -16.24 -10.87
C LEU A 30 -2.72 -14.80 -11.07
N VAL A 31 -2.19 -14.49 -12.26
CA VAL A 31 -1.76 -13.13 -12.63
C VAL A 31 -2.95 -12.16 -12.64
N SER A 32 -4.12 -12.59 -13.12
CA SER A 32 -5.36 -11.80 -13.05
C SER A 32 -5.82 -11.54 -11.61
N LEU A 33 -5.78 -12.57 -10.74
CA LEU A 33 -6.10 -12.43 -9.32
C LEU A 33 -5.19 -11.40 -8.63
N PHE A 34 -3.88 -11.39 -8.97
CA PHE A 34 -2.93 -10.41 -8.46
C PHE A 34 -3.23 -9.00 -8.91
N VAL A 35 -3.48 -8.79 -10.20
CA VAL A 35 -3.85 -7.46 -10.73
C VAL A 35 -5.07 -6.89 -10.01
N VAL A 36 -6.14 -7.69 -9.84
CA VAL A 36 -7.36 -7.26 -9.14
C VAL A 36 -7.08 -7.01 -7.67
N GLY A 37 -6.31 -7.88 -7.00
CA GLY A 37 -5.99 -7.76 -5.59
C GLY A 37 -5.14 -6.53 -5.25
N ASP A 38 -4.08 -6.27 -6.02
CA ASP A 38 -3.25 -5.06 -5.88
C ASP A 38 -4.05 -3.78 -6.19
N TRP A 39 -4.96 -3.83 -7.16
CA TRP A 39 -5.82 -2.70 -7.49
C TRP A 39 -6.79 -2.34 -6.34
N VAL A 40 -7.51 -3.34 -5.81
CA VAL A 40 -8.41 -3.13 -4.66
C VAL A 40 -7.62 -2.63 -3.44
N THR A 41 -6.47 -3.23 -3.20
CA THR A 41 -5.60 -2.88 -2.07
C THR A 41 -5.05 -1.45 -2.21
N SER A 42 -4.71 -1.02 -3.43
CA SER A 42 -4.31 0.35 -3.74
C SER A 42 -5.41 1.37 -3.40
N ILE A 43 -6.65 1.13 -3.84
CA ILE A 43 -7.78 2.02 -3.54
C ILE A 43 -8.01 2.13 -2.02
N LEU A 44 -7.94 1.00 -1.31
CA LEU A 44 -8.14 0.96 0.13
C LEU A 44 -7.03 1.72 0.88
N SER A 45 -5.77 1.61 0.44
CA SER A 45 -4.64 2.37 0.99
C SER A 45 -4.77 3.87 0.71
N LEU A 46 -5.23 4.26 -0.48
CA LEU A 46 -5.50 5.67 -0.80
C LEU A 46 -6.59 6.24 0.10
N ALA A 47 -7.70 5.53 0.27
CA ALA A 47 -8.79 5.95 1.14
C ALA A 47 -8.31 6.15 2.60
N ALA A 48 -7.51 5.21 3.10
CA ALA A 48 -6.91 5.29 4.44
C ALA A 48 -5.92 6.46 4.57
N ALA A 49 -5.08 6.70 3.56
CA ALA A 49 -4.13 7.80 3.53
C ALA A 49 -4.84 9.16 3.50
N CYS A 50 -5.85 9.34 2.63
CA CYS A 50 -6.65 10.55 2.53
C CYS A 50 -7.44 10.84 3.82
N SER A 51 -8.01 9.80 4.45
CA SER A 51 -8.69 9.95 5.74
C SER A 51 -7.73 10.40 6.84
N SER A 52 -6.53 9.81 6.89
CA SER A 52 -5.49 10.16 7.87
C SER A 52 -4.96 11.59 7.66
N ALA A 53 -4.77 12.01 6.40
CA ALA A 53 -4.34 13.35 6.05
C ALA A 53 -5.39 14.41 6.45
N GLY A 54 -6.68 14.14 6.25
CA GLY A 54 -7.77 15.03 6.68
C GLY A 54 -7.77 15.26 8.19
N VAL A 55 -7.59 14.19 8.98
CA VAL A 55 -7.48 14.28 10.45
C VAL A 55 -6.22 15.03 10.87
N ALA A 56 -5.09 14.83 10.18
CA ALA A 56 -3.85 15.53 10.49
C ALA A 56 -3.93 17.04 10.20
N VAL A 57 -4.58 17.45 9.11
CA VAL A 57 -4.83 18.87 8.82
C VAL A 57 -5.71 19.50 9.89
N LEU A 58 -6.77 18.80 10.32
CA LEU A 58 -7.65 19.27 11.40
C LEU A 58 -6.90 19.43 12.74
N TYR A 59 -6.05 18.46 13.10
CA TYR A 59 -5.22 18.54 14.31
C TYR A 59 -4.18 19.67 14.25
N ALA A 60 -3.58 19.89 13.08
CA ALA A 60 -2.54 20.89 12.90
C ALA A 60 -3.11 22.32 12.81
N LYS A 61 -4.29 22.51 12.19
CA LYS A 61 -4.86 23.83 11.90
C LYS A 61 -5.86 24.32 12.96
N ASP A 62 -6.72 23.46 13.49
CA ASP A 62 -7.80 23.90 14.39
C ASP A 62 -7.43 23.80 15.88
N LEU A 63 -6.69 22.76 16.27
CA LEU A 63 -6.47 22.45 17.68
C LEU A 63 -5.21 23.11 18.27
N HIS A 64 -4.24 23.57 17.46
CA HIS A 64 -2.93 24.12 17.91
C HIS A 64 -2.21 23.26 18.99
N VAL A 65 -2.62 22.00 19.18
CA VAL A 65 -2.10 21.07 20.20
C VAL A 65 -0.63 20.73 19.92
N CYS A 66 -0.25 20.75 18.64
CA CYS A 66 1.11 20.54 18.14
C CYS A 66 2.12 21.60 18.63
N GLY A 67 1.68 22.80 19.04
CA GLY A 67 2.54 23.85 19.61
C GLY A 67 2.53 23.95 21.14
N LYS A 68 1.49 23.45 21.82
CA LYS A 68 1.31 23.59 23.28
C LYS A 68 1.66 22.33 24.09
N GLN A 69 1.57 21.14 23.50
CA GLN A 69 1.81 19.87 24.20
C GLN A 69 3.07 19.19 23.64
N LEU A 70 4.22 19.39 24.31
CA LEU A 70 5.56 18.88 23.96
C LEU A 70 5.63 17.34 23.75
N HIS A 71 4.60 16.60 24.18
CA HIS A 71 4.59 15.13 24.20
C HIS A 71 3.96 14.47 22.96
N LEU A 72 3.32 15.21 22.05
CA LEU A 72 2.81 14.65 20.81
C LEU A 72 3.77 15.02 19.67
N SER A 73 4.64 14.08 19.24
CA SER A 73 5.52 14.26 18.08
C SER A 73 4.71 14.31 16.78
N CYS A 74 4.06 15.43 16.56
CA CYS A 74 3.29 15.82 15.37
C CYS A 74 4.06 15.54 14.06
N SER A 75 5.39 15.72 14.09
CA SER A 75 6.31 15.34 13.00
C SER A 75 6.24 13.85 12.62
N ARG A 76 6.08 12.92 13.58
CA ARG A 76 5.97 11.48 13.27
C ARG A 76 4.67 11.13 12.56
N PHE A 77 3.61 11.87 12.85
CA PHE A 77 2.31 11.67 12.23
C PHE A 77 2.33 12.10 10.76
N ASP A 78 2.96 13.24 10.49
CA ASP A 78 3.15 13.76 9.13
C ASP A 78 4.04 12.83 8.28
N ILE A 79 5.16 12.37 8.86
CA ILE A 79 6.04 11.37 8.23
C ILE A 79 5.26 10.07 7.92
N SER A 80 4.41 9.61 8.83
CA SER A 80 3.60 8.40 8.61
C SER A 80 2.61 8.55 7.44
N ILE A 81 2.03 9.74 7.26
CA ILE A 81 1.13 10.04 6.14
C ILE A 81 1.90 10.08 4.83
N LEU A 82 3.08 10.70 4.81
CA LEU A 82 3.95 10.73 3.63
C LEU A 82 4.38 9.31 3.22
N LEU A 83 4.76 8.47 4.17
CA LEU A 83 5.06 7.06 3.90
C LEU A 83 3.83 6.31 3.38
N ALA A 84 2.64 6.58 3.90
CA ALA A 84 1.40 5.97 3.40
C ALA A 84 1.17 6.31 1.92
N PHE A 85 1.30 7.57 1.52
CA PHE A 85 1.23 7.97 0.11
C PHE A 85 2.32 7.33 -0.75
N THR A 86 3.55 7.24 -0.23
CA THR A 86 4.66 6.61 -0.95
C THR A 86 4.39 5.13 -1.19
N THR A 87 3.90 4.40 -0.17
CA THR A 87 3.53 2.99 -0.33
C THR A 87 2.42 2.81 -1.35
N TRP A 88 1.40 3.68 -1.34
CA TRP A 88 0.33 3.67 -2.34
C TRP A 88 0.86 3.79 -3.78
N VAL A 89 1.79 4.72 -4.04
CA VAL A 89 2.40 4.88 -5.37
C VAL A 89 3.15 3.61 -5.79
N LEU A 90 3.92 3.00 -4.89
CA LEU A 90 4.65 1.75 -5.17
C LEU A 90 3.71 0.60 -5.54
N ILE A 91 2.59 0.47 -4.83
CA ILE A 91 1.56 -0.55 -5.13
C ILE A 91 0.92 -0.28 -6.50
N ALA A 92 0.64 0.98 -6.83
CA ALA A 92 0.08 1.34 -8.14
C ALA A 92 1.05 1.05 -9.30
N ILE A 93 2.35 1.27 -9.11
CA ILE A 93 3.36 0.91 -10.12
C ILE A 93 3.42 -0.61 -10.27
N SER A 94 3.39 -1.35 -9.17
CA SER A 94 3.41 -2.83 -9.18
C SER A 94 2.20 -3.40 -9.93
N SER A 95 0.99 -2.91 -9.68
CA SER A 95 -0.22 -3.36 -10.37
C SER A 95 -0.16 -3.07 -11.87
N HIS A 96 0.40 -1.93 -12.27
CA HIS A 96 0.56 -1.56 -13.67
C HIS A 96 1.57 -2.45 -14.41
N VAL A 97 2.71 -2.77 -13.78
CA VAL A 97 3.70 -3.70 -14.35
C VAL A 97 3.11 -5.11 -14.47
N MET A 98 2.40 -5.59 -13.45
CA MET A 98 1.75 -6.91 -13.48
C MET A 98 0.67 -6.98 -14.57
N PHE A 99 -0.08 -5.91 -14.78
CA PHE A 99 -1.05 -5.79 -15.88
C PHE A 99 -0.37 -5.85 -17.25
N TRP A 100 0.76 -5.17 -17.41
CA TRP A 100 1.56 -5.23 -18.64
C TRP A 100 2.10 -6.63 -18.92
N ILE A 101 2.56 -7.34 -17.89
CA ILE A 101 3.01 -8.74 -18.00
C ILE A 101 1.85 -9.63 -18.44
N LEU A 102 0.65 -9.46 -17.87
CA LEU A 102 -0.56 -10.17 -18.30
C LEU A 102 -0.96 -9.84 -19.74
N ALA A 103 -0.75 -8.61 -20.20
CA ALA A 103 -1.04 -8.25 -21.60
C ALA A 103 0.00 -8.80 -22.57
N SER A 104 1.22 -9.09 -22.11
CA SER A 104 2.30 -9.65 -22.92
C SER A 104 2.29 -11.18 -23.02
N VAL A 105 1.43 -11.85 -22.24
CA VAL A 105 1.31 -13.32 -22.19
C VAL A 105 0.31 -13.87 -23.21
#